data_AF-A0A7J9W3P4-F1
#
_entry.id   AF-A0A7J9W3P4-F1
#
_cell.length_a   1.000
_cell.length_b   1.000
_cell.length_c   1.000
_cell.angle_alpha   90.00
_cell.angle_beta   90.00
_cell.angle_gamma   90.00
#
_symmetry.space_group_name_H-M   'P 1'
#
loop_
_entity.id
_entity.type
_entity.pdbx_description
1 polymer ?
#
loop_
_entity_poly.entity_id
_entity_poly.type
_entity_poly.pdbx_seq_one_letter_code
_entity_poly.pdbx_strand_id
1 'polypeptide(L)' 'MRVSDETRRRAAELAARTGRHMQVVVDEALVAYERAVFWESFEDGYRRLASDSEAWGSVLAERRGEEPALRDRVE' A
#
# COMPACT_ATOMS: atom_id res chain seq x y z
N MET A 1 -14.98 2.38 19.21
CA MET A 1 -15.41 1.40 18.19
C MET A 1 -15.91 0.13 18.88
N ARG A 2 -17.08 -0.39 18.52
CA ARG A 2 -17.53 -1.72 18.98
C ARG A 2 -17.04 -2.77 18.00
N VAL A 3 -16.44 -3.85 18.50
CA VAL A 3 -15.97 -4.99 17.71
C VAL A 3 -16.55 -6.27 18.29
N SER A 4 -16.41 -7.39 17.56
CA SER A 4 -16.77 -8.70 18.09
C SER A 4 -15.89 -9.06 19.29
N ASP A 5 -16.40 -9.88 20.20
CA ASP A 5 -15.63 -10.38 21.36
C ASP A 5 -14.39 -11.14 20.90
N GLU A 6 -14.51 -11.87 19.77
CA GLU A 6 -13.40 -12.58 19.15
C GLU A 6 -12.30 -11.63 18.66
N THR A 7 -12.67 -10.53 17.98
CA THR A 7 -11.71 -9.50 17.54
C THR A 7 -10.98 -8.89 18.74
N ARG A 8 -11.73 -8.56 19.80
CA ARG A 8 -11.15 -8.01 21.04
C ARG A 8 -10.19 -9.01 21.68
N ARG A 9 -10.56 -10.29 21.77
CA ARG A 9 -9.72 -11.36 22.32
C ARG A 9 -8.40 -11.48 21.55
N ARG A 10 -8.46 -11.56 20.22
CA ARG A 10 -7.27 -11.65 19.36
C ARG A 10 -6.35 -10.44 19.49
N ALA A 11 -6.91 -9.23 19.55
CA ALA A 11 -6.12 -8.02 19.76
C ALA A 11 -5.43 -8.01 21.14
N ALA A 12 -6.13 -8.44 22.19
CA ALA A 12 -5.57 -8.55 23.53
C ALA A 12 -4.45 -9.61 23.62
N GLU A 13 -4.63 -10.77 22.99
CA GLU A 13 -3.61 -11.82 22.91
C GLU A 13 -2.35 -11.34 22.18
N LEU A 14 -2.52 -10.64 21.06
CA LEU A 14 -1.40 -10.09 20.29
C LEU A 14 -0.68 -8.96 21.06
N ALA A 15 -1.43 -8.13 21.79
CA ALA A 15 -0.90 -7.12 22.69
C ALA A 15 -0.05 -7.75 23.81
N ALA A 16 -0.57 -8.77 24.49
CA ALA A 16 0.16 -9.51 25.51
C ALA A 16 1.44 -10.16 24.98
N ARG A 17 1.37 -10.79 23.80
CA ARG A 17 2.54 -11.42 23.14
C ARG A 17 3.63 -10.44 22.73
N THR A 18 3.25 -9.22 22.37
CA THR A 18 4.19 -8.18 21.91
C THR A 18 4.64 -7.24 23.02
N GLY A 19 4.03 -7.33 24.21
CA GLY A 19 4.30 -6.41 25.32
C GLY A 19 3.81 -4.99 25.05
N ARG A 20 2.80 -4.82 24.18
CA ARG A 20 2.32 -3.51 23.73
C ARG A 20 0.89 -3.26 24.17
N HIS A 21 0.48 -1.99 24.15
CA HIS A 21 -0.92 -1.64 24.36
C HIS A 21 -1.79 -2.15 23.21
N MET A 22 -2.97 -2.69 23.55
CA MET A 22 -3.93 -3.21 22.58
C MET A 22 -4.32 -2.17 21.51
N GLN A 23 -4.42 -0.89 21.89
CA GLN A 23 -4.72 0.19 20.94
C GLN A 23 -3.63 0.31 19.86
N VAL A 24 -2.35 0.31 20.26
CA VAL A 24 -1.21 0.38 19.32
C VAL A 24 -1.22 -0.81 18.35
N VAL A 25 -1.53 -2.01 18.85
CA VAL A 25 -1.65 -3.21 18.01
C VAL A 25 -2.77 -3.06 16.97
N VAL A 26 -3.92 -2.51 17.37
CA VAL A 26 -5.05 -2.29 16.46
C VAL A 26 -4.71 -1.24 15.41
N ASP A 27 -4.10 -0.12 15.82
CA ASP A 27 -3.73 0.97 14.92
C ASP A 27 -2.72 0.49 13.86
N GLU A 28 -1.69 -0.25 14.28
CA GLU A 28 -0.72 -0.80 13.34
C GLU A 28 -1.30 -1.88 12.42
N ALA A 29 -2.24 -2.70 12.93
CA ALA A 29 -2.92 -3.69 12.11
C ALA A 29 -3.76 -3.01 11.01
N LEU A 30 -4.39 -1.87 11.31
CA LEU A 30 -5.11 -1.08 10.33
C LEU A 30 -4.17 -0.50 9.27
N VAL A 31 -3.06 0.12 9.68
CA VAL A 31 -2.05 0.65 8.74
C VAL A 31 -1.49 -0.46 7.84
N ALA A 32 -1.21 -1.64 8.40
CA ALA A 32 -0.74 -2.78 7.63
C ALA A 32 -1.78 -3.24 6.59
N TYR A 33 -3.06 -3.26 6.97
CA TYR A 33 -4.15 -3.62 6.06
C TYR A 33 -4.36 -2.58 4.96
N GLU A 34 -4.37 -1.29 5.31
CA GLU A 34 -4.46 -0.19 4.32
C GLU A 34 -3.32 -0.25 3.30
N ARG A 35 -2.09 -0.50 3.78
CA ARG A 35 -0.93 -0.69 2.90
C ARG A 35 -1.10 -1.90 1.98
N ALA A 36 -1.63 -3.01 2.47
CA ALA A 36 -1.89 -4.19 1.64
C ALA A 36 -2.92 -3.88 0.54
N VAL A 37 -4.06 -3.27 0.91
CA VAL A 37 -5.11 -2.87 -0.03
C VAL A 37 -4.58 -1.88 -1.08
N PHE A 38 -3.73 -0.93 -0.67
CA PHE A 38 -3.09 0.00 -1.59
C PHE A 38 -2.25 -0.75 -2.64
N TRP A 39 -1.37 -1.65 -2.21
CA TRP A 39 -0.49 -2.38 -3.13
C TRP A 39 -1.28 -3.31 -4.06
N GLU A 40 -2.29 -4.02 -3.54
CA GLU A 40 -3.19 -4.83 -4.38
C GLU A 40 -3.85 -3.97 -5.48
N SER A 41 -4.36 -2.80 -5.11
CA SER A 41 -5.00 -1.87 -6.05
C SER A 41 -4.02 -1.30 -7.08
N PHE A 42 -2.80 -0.99 -6.65
CA PHE A 42 -1.73 -0.47 -7.49
C PHE A 42 -1.28 -1.51 -8.53
N GLU A 43 -1.01 -2.73 -8.10
CA GLU A 43 -0.61 -3.85 -8.95
C GLU A 43 -1.71 -4.21 -9.96
N ASP A 44 -2.97 -4.25 -9.52
CA ASP A 44 -4.11 -4.44 -10.42
C ASP A 44 -4.22 -3.30 -11.45
N GLY A 45 -3.94 -2.07 -11.05
CA GLY A 45 -3.85 -0.92 -11.94
C GLY A 45 -2.81 -1.12 -13.04
N TYR A 46 -1.59 -1.52 -12.67
CA TYR A 46 -0.52 -1.79 -13.63
C TYR A 46 -0.83 -3.00 -14.51
N ARG A 47 -1.48 -4.04 -13.99
CA ARG A 47 -1.90 -5.20 -14.81
C ARG A 47 -2.92 -4.80 -15.87
N ARG A 48 -3.91 -3.97 -15.51
CA ARG A 48 -4.87 -3.41 -16.48
C ARG A 48 -4.17 -2.53 -17.51
N LEU A 49 -3.30 -1.64 -17.06
CA LEU A 49 -2.52 -0.75 -17.93
C LEU A 49 -1.64 -1.54 -18.91
N ALA A 50 -0.98 -2.61 -18.46
CA ALA A 50 -0.16 -3.47 -19.32
C ALA A 50 -0.98 -4.23 -20.38
N SER A 51 -2.26 -4.47 -20.12
CA SER A 51 -3.18 -5.07 -21.11
C SER A 51 -3.77 -4.06 -22.10
N ASP A 52 -3.53 -2.76 -21.91
CA ASP A 52 -4.00 -1.68 -22.76
C ASP A 52 -2.81 -1.02 -23.47
N SER A 53 -2.59 -1.40 -24.74
CA SER A 53 -1.46 -0.90 -25.52
C SER A 53 -1.50 0.61 -25.79
N GLU A 54 -2.70 1.21 -25.86
CA GLU A 54 -2.85 2.65 -26.11
C GLU A 54 -2.51 3.45 -24.86
N ALA A 55 -3.08 3.05 -23.72
CA ALA A 55 -2.79 3.67 -22.42
C ALA A 55 -1.31 3.49 -22.05
N TRP A 56 -0.73 2.30 -22.30
CA TRP A 56 0.69 2.06 -22.10
C TRP A 56 1.56 2.93 -23.01
N GLY A 57 1.16 3.12 -24.27
CA GLY A 57 1.83 4.01 -25.20
C GLY A 57 1.91 5.46 -24.71
N SER A 58 0.83 5.96 -24.10
CA SER A 58 0.77 7.29 -23.49
C SER A 58 1.77 7.43 -22.33
N VAL A 59 1.84 6.45 -21.44
CA VAL A 59 2.80 6.43 -20.32
C VAL A 59 4.25 6.42 -20.83
N LEU A 60 4.56 5.64 -21.86
CA LEU A 60 5.89 5.64 -22.46
C LEU A 60 6.25 6.96 -23.18
N ALA A 61 5.26 7.65 -23.74
CA ALA A 61 5.46 8.97 -24.32
C ALA A 61 5.82 10.00 -23.24
N GLU A 62 5.05 10.03 -22.14
CA GLU A 62 5.32 10.87 -20.97
C GLU A 62 6.73 10.59 -20.41
N ARG A 63 7.07 9.34 -20.13
CA ARG A 63 8.39 8.97 -19.59
C ARG A 63 9.56 9.37 -20.48
N ARG A 64 9.41 9.30 -21.81
CA ARG A 64 10.44 9.79 -22.74
C ARG A 64 10.62 11.31 -22.69
N GLY A 65 9.53 12.05 -22.46
CA GLY A 65 9.59 13.50 -22.26
C GLY A 65 10.28 13.89 -20.95
N GLU A 66 10.13 13.06 -19.91
CA GLU A 66 10.72 13.30 -18.59
C GLU A 66 12.14 12.75 -18.42
N GLU A 67 12.55 11.79 -19.24
CA GLU A 67 13.87 11.14 -19.19
C GLU A 67 15.06 12.13 -19.09
N PRO A 68 15.08 13.28 -19.80
CA PRO A 68 16.15 14.27 -19.65
C PRO A 68 16.32 14.81 -18.22
N ALA A 69 15.21 14.93 -17.46
CA ALA A 69 15.22 15.47 -16.10
C ALA A 69 15.95 14.57 -15.09
N LEU A 70 16.24 13.31 -15.46
CA LEU A 70 17.06 12.41 -14.64
C LEU A 70 18.46 12.99 -14.37
N ARG A 71 18.95 13.88 -15.24
CA ARG A 71 20.28 14.50 -15.12
C ARG A 71 20.30 15.81 -14.35
N ASP A 72 19.15 16.40 -14.04
CA ASP A 72 19.05 17.80 -13.57
C ASP A 72 19.65 18.04 -12.17
N ARG A 73 20.07 17.00 -11.44
CA ARG A 73 20.72 17.12 -10.11
C ARG A 73 21.81 16.06 -9.86
N VAL A 74 22.40 15.51 -10.92
CA VAL A 74 23.48 14.52 -10.85
C VAL A 74 24.77 15.15 -11.38
N GLU A 75 25.18 16.26 -10.76
CA GLU A 75 26.53 16.84 -10.85
C GLU A 75 27.19 16.78 -9.46
#